data_AF-A0A2N1D448-F1
#
_entry.id   AF-A0A2N1D448-F1
#
_cell.length_a   1.000
_cell.length_b   1.000
_cell.length_c   1.000
_cell.angle_alpha   90.00
_cell.angle_beta   90.00
_cell.angle_gamma   90.00
#
_symmetry.space_group_name_H-M   'P 1'
#
loop_
_entity.id
_entity.type
_entity.pdbx_description
1 polymer ?
#
loop_
_entity_poly.entity_id
_entity_poly.type
_entity_poly.pdbx_seq_one_letter_code
_entity_poly.pdbx_strand_id
1 'polypeptide(L)'
;MSYQYGQEAKQRIAALGQAALMEFIDEVPHGARRAAYDLLPKVPGFRPRTQTEFKEKQKRLLTHLIHPNTSPKEASDWQIFTQLWKAWARERLGTKTLQFDHLESSPDAGPAFLKDLAKRFPGAAREDMERLFIFSCFPEHPDVVSALECFRPASVLARDRIVDELPLRLQGIERRCEIAETAAANKNERIERLEALSASLIKSVDEAAGGISRNANSIAELRATLDTESARIFTTEEAVNALEDSGKKMAEVLNFAIARTDALEQNLKALADRGVELDGVATDLAALKVAITSISASEAAWSRATETIGSLEERVVALESILVRGEEKSGTKERVRLFESRPECVLEDIHSVQDACDLVASNLQATGIAKGASYTAARLVVAALIAGQIVQFSGSLADLVADSVAAAIGGPIFHEWRVPVGLLSDESASDCVDIVSESSSCLLLKGANLSAFEIYGAAIRDVVIRRQFIVPSFGDFALIASWAQGPAAFPGGGTLAELGPVLDTDTLPMRGMSAKLPQLRYGRLAKETWMQVDGLETGDPIPATSEMKELLREIGFEGGNLWSRVASRAYSTLRAMPGGKPEGDLHSLLVSWATPWARATGGPAEEIVRIADRELADQSADSTV
;
A
#
# COMPACT_ATOMS: atom_id res chain seq x y z
N MET A 1 -90.05 -28.14 -33.98
CA MET A 1 -91.39 -28.11 -33.31
C MET A 1 -91.25 -27.59 -31.87
N SER A 2 -92.25 -26.86 -31.33
CA SER A 2 -92.19 -26.36 -29.94
C SER A 2 -92.55 -27.48 -28.95
N TYR A 3 -91.70 -27.76 -27.96
CA TYR A 3 -92.06 -28.59 -26.81
C TYR A 3 -93.23 -27.91 -26.07
N GLN A 4 -94.45 -28.37 -26.34
CA GLN A 4 -95.67 -27.87 -25.72
C GLN A 4 -96.14 -28.88 -24.68
N TYR A 5 -96.47 -28.38 -23.49
CA TYR A 5 -96.99 -29.21 -22.42
C TYR A 5 -98.45 -29.57 -22.71
N GLY A 6 -98.71 -30.86 -22.93
CA GLY A 6 -100.07 -31.41 -22.96
C GLY A 6 -100.73 -31.38 -21.58
N GLN A 7 -102.06 -31.55 -21.52
CA GLN A 7 -102.82 -31.46 -20.27
C GLN A 7 -102.35 -32.45 -19.20
N GLU A 8 -102.00 -33.66 -19.59
CA GLU A 8 -101.45 -34.70 -18.71
C GLU A 8 -100.11 -34.30 -18.09
N ALA A 9 -99.17 -33.79 -18.90
CA ALA A 9 -97.88 -33.30 -18.42
C ALA A 9 -98.03 -32.09 -17.48
N LYS A 10 -98.99 -31.19 -17.75
CA LYS A 10 -99.30 -30.07 -16.85
C LYS A 10 -99.83 -30.55 -15.50
N GLN A 11 -100.71 -31.56 -15.50
CA GLN A 11 -101.24 -32.16 -14.26
C GLN A 11 -100.14 -32.87 -13.46
N ARG A 12 -99.25 -33.63 -14.11
CA ARG A 12 -98.09 -34.25 -13.44
C ARG A 12 -97.22 -33.19 -12.76
N ILE A 13 -96.88 -32.13 -13.49
CA ILE A 13 -96.03 -31.04 -12.98
C ILE A 13 -96.71 -30.29 -11.82
N ALA A 14 -98.01 -30.04 -11.91
CA ALA A 14 -98.77 -29.43 -10.82
C ALA A 14 -98.80 -30.33 -9.57
N ALA A 15 -98.89 -31.65 -9.74
CA ALA A 15 -98.92 -32.62 -8.65
C ALA A 15 -97.58 -32.77 -7.88
N LEU A 16 -96.44 -32.43 -8.50
CA LEU A 16 -95.12 -32.42 -7.83
C LEU A 16 -95.02 -31.38 -6.71
N GLY A 17 -95.87 -30.34 -6.74
CA GLY A 17 -95.92 -29.29 -5.74
C GLY A 17 -94.84 -28.21 -5.89
N GLN A 18 -95.01 -27.13 -5.11
CA GLN A 18 -94.19 -25.93 -5.24
C GLN A 18 -92.71 -26.14 -4.89
N ALA A 19 -92.42 -26.98 -3.91
CA ALA A 19 -91.06 -27.21 -3.43
C ALA A 19 -90.20 -27.90 -4.50
N ALA A 20 -90.70 -28.97 -5.13
CA ALA A 20 -89.98 -29.71 -6.18
C ALA A 20 -89.72 -28.85 -7.42
N LEU A 21 -90.69 -28.03 -7.82
CA LEU A 21 -90.52 -27.11 -8.95
C LEU A 21 -89.52 -25.98 -8.64
N MET A 22 -89.52 -25.47 -7.41
CA MET A 22 -88.54 -24.46 -6.99
C MET A 22 -87.13 -25.03 -7.02
N GLU A 23 -86.94 -26.24 -6.48
CA GLU A 23 -85.66 -26.94 -6.46
C GLU A 23 -85.12 -27.19 -7.87
N PHE A 24 -85.97 -27.70 -8.78
CA PHE A 24 -85.59 -27.92 -10.18
C PHE A 24 -85.18 -26.61 -10.89
N ILE A 25 -85.94 -25.54 -10.70
CA ILE A 25 -85.61 -24.24 -11.29
C ILE A 25 -84.32 -23.69 -10.69
N ASP A 26 -84.08 -23.87 -9.38
CA ASP A 26 -82.88 -23.38 -8.71
C ASP A 26 -81.60 -24.08 -9.17
N GLU A 27 -81.68 -25.32 -9.62
CA GLU A 27 -80.58 -26.05 -10.26
C GLU A 27 -80.18 -25.48 -11.62
N VAL A 28 -81.04 -24.71 -12.28
CA VAL A 28 -80.71 -24.07 -13.55
C VAL A 28 -79.70 -22.94 -13.33
N PRO A 29 -78.62 -22.85 -14.13
CA PRO A 29 -77.64 -21.77 -14.03
C PRO A 29 -78.29 -20.39 -14.02
N HIS A 30 -77.79 -19.50 -13.15
CA HIS A 30 -78.40 -18.17 -12.93
C HIS A 30 -78.52 -17.35 -14.22
N GLY A 31 -77.54 -17.44 -15.13
CA GLY A 31 -77.58 -16.76 -16.42
C GLY A 31 -78.73 -17.20 -17.32
N ALA A 32 -79.04 -18.51 -17.34
CA ALA A 32 -80.14 -19.04 -18.12
C ALA A 32 -81.51 -18.72 -17.50
N ARG A 33 -81.62 -18.74 -16.16
CA ARG A 33 -82.81 -18.27 -15.45
C ARG A 33 -83.13 -16.80 -15.73
N ARG A 34 -82.10 -15.94 -15.72
CA ARG A 34 -82.24 -14.51 -16.01
C ARG A 34 -82.81 -14.27 -17.40
N ALA A 35 -82.29 -14.96 -18.42
CA ALA A 35 -82.78 -14.87 -19.79
C ALA A 35 -84.25 -15.31 -19.92
N ALA A 36 -84.65 -16.36 -19.19
CA ALA A 36 -86.03 -16.83 -19.17
C ALA A 36 -86.98 -15.83 -18.45
N TYR A 37 -86.55 -15.22 -17.33
CA TYR A 37 -87.36 -14.25 -16.59
C TYR A 37 -87.44 -12.86 -17.22
N ASP A 38 -86.51 -12.49 -18.09
CA ASP A 38 -86.60 -11.25 -18.87
C ASP A 38 -87.78 -11.28 -19.87
N LEU A 39 -88.26 -12.47 -20.26
CA LEU A 39 -89.44 -12.66 -21.11
C LEU A 39 -90.77 -12.48 -20.34
N LEU A 40 -90.75 -12.54 -19.00
CA LEU A 40 -91.93 -12.32 -18.17
C LEU A 40 -92.24 -10.82 -18.01
N PRO A 41 -93.52 -10.44 -17.93
CA PRO A 41 -93.93 -9.05 -17.72
C PRO A 41 -93.33 -8.46 -16.44
N LYS A 42 -93.13 -7.14 -16.42
CA LYS A 42 -92.59 -6.42 -15.26
C LYS A 42 -93.51 -6.56 -14.05
N VAL A 43 -92.90 -6.72 -12.88
CA VAL A 43 -93.62 -6.82 -11.60
C VAL A 43 -93.75 -5.42 -11.00
N PRO A 44 -94.99 -4.88 -10.81
CA PRO A 44 -95.18 -3.56 -10.19
C PRO A 44 -94.57 -3.52 -8.79
N GLY A 45 -93.86 -2.43 -8.46
CA GLY A 45 -93.23 -2.24 -7.15
C GLY A 45 -91.80 -2.79 -7.01
N PHE A 46 -91.27 -3.47 -8.02
CA PHE A 46 -89.90 -3.99 -8.02
C PHE A 46 -89.03 -3.27 -9.07
N ARG A 47 -87.76 -3.00 -8.72
CA ARG A 47 -86.80 -2.42 -9.66
C ARG A 47 -86.46 -3.44 -10.75
N PRO A 48 -86.51 -3.06 -12.06
CA PRO A 48 -86.25 -4.00 -13.15
C PRO A 48 -84.89 -4.69 -13.05
N ARG A 49 -84.84 -5.98 -13.41
CA ARG A 49 -83.63 -6.83 -13.48
C ARG A 49 -82.91 -7.03 -12.15
N THR A 50 -83.63 -6.90 -11.03
CA THR A 50 -83.09 -7.17 -9.69
C THR A 50 -83.38 -8.60 -9.23
N GLN A 51 -82.53 -9.13 -8.34
CA GLN A 51 -82.72 -10.46 -7.76
C GLN A 51 -84.07 -10.60 -7.03
N THR A 52 -84.54 -9.52 -6.41
CA THR A 52 -85.86 -9.44 -5.75
C THR A 52 -87.02 -9.52 -6.76
N GLU A 53 -86.89 -8.86 -7.93
CA GLU A 53 -87.88 -9.00 -9.01
C GLU A 53 -87.90 -10.43 -9.57
N PHE A 54 -86.73 -11.06 -9.76
CA PHE A 54 -86.65 -12.43 -10.27
C PHE A 54 -87.25 -13.45 -9.31
N LYS A 55 -87.04 -13.31 -7.99
CA LYS A 55 -87.71 -14.16 -7.00
C LYS A 55 -89.23 -14.02 -7.04
N GLU A 56 -89.74 -12.80 -7.22
CA GLU A 56 -91.18 -12.56 -7.32
C GLU A 56 -91.75 -13.08 -8.66
N LYS A 57 -91.02 -12.95 -9.76
CA LYS A 57 -91.36 -13.57 -11.05
C LYS A 57 -91.38 -15.09 -10.96
N GLN A 58 -90.40 -15.70 -10.30
CA GLN A 58 -90.35 -17.15 -10.03
C GLN A 58 -91.55 -17.59 -9.17
N LYS A 59 -91.88 -16.85 -8.10
CA LYS A 59 -93.05 -17.13 -7.26
C LYS A 59 -94.36 -17.10 -8.06
N ARG A 60 -94.55 -16.09 -8.92
CA ARG A 60 -95.72 -15.98 -9.80
C ARG A 60 -95.79 -17.12 -10.82
N LEU A 61 -94.66 -17.44 -11.46
CA LEU A 61 -94.56 -18.57 -12.37
C LEU A 61 -94.92 -19.90 -11.68
N LEU A 62 -94.38 -20.16 -10.49
CA LEU A 62 -94.69 -21.35 -9.71
C LEU A 62 -96.18 -21.45 -9.36
N THR A 63 -96.80 -20.35 -8.91
CA THR A 63 -98.25 -20.32 -8.63
C THR A 63 -99.08 -20.68 -9.86
N HIS A 64 -98.70 -20.16 -11.03
CA HIS A 64 -99.40 -20.42 -12.29
C HIS A 64 -99.20 -21.85 -12.81
N LEU A 65 -98.03 -22.46 -12.58
CA LEU A 65 -97.77 -23.86 -12.96
C LEU A 65 -98.55 -24.86 -12.09
N ILE A 66 -98.84 -24.53 -10.83
CA ILE A 66 -99.60 -25.39 -9.90
C ILE A 66 -101.11 -25.25 -10.08
N HIS A 67 -101.59 -24.06 -10.44
CA HIS A 67 -103.02 -23.78 -10.63
C HIS A 67 -103.29 -23.36 -12.10
N PRO A 68 -103.34 -24.31 -13.04
CA PRO A 68 -103.56 -24.00 -14.45
C PRO A 68 -104.97 -23.42 -14.66
N ASN A 69 -105.05 -22.13 -14.94
CA ASN A 69 -106.28 -21.42 -15.31
C ASN A 69 -106.27 -21.16 -16.82
N THR A 70 -107.41 -21.35 -17.49
CA THR A 70 -107.64 -21.26 -18.95
C THR A 70 -107.51 -19.84 -19.52
N SER A 71 -106.41 -19.15 -19.24
CA SER A 71 -106.13 -17.77 -19.66
C SER A 71 -105.01 -17.74 -20.70
N PRO A 72 -104.97 -16.75 -21.60
CA PRO A 72 -103.90 -16.63 -22.59
C PRO A 72 -102.50 -16.42 -21.98
N LYS A 73 -102.41 -16.05 -20.69
CA LYS A 73 -101.13 -15.97 -19.93
C LYS A 73 -100.54 -17.34 -19.60
N GLU A 74 -101.36 -18.38 -19.60
CA GLU A 74 -100.93 -19.75 -19.33
C GLU A 74 -99.93 -20.24 -20.39
N ALA A 75 -100.18 -19.92 -21.67
CA ALA A 75 -99.32 -20.35 -22.78
C ALA A 75 -97.89 -19.79 -22.70
N SER A 76 -97.73 -18.52 -22.29
CA SER A 76 -96.42 -17.89 -22.13
C SER A 76 -95.62 -18.49 -20.97
N ASP A 77 -96.30 -18.80 -19.86
CA ASP A 77 -95.65 -19.32 -18.65
C ASP A 77 -95.12 -20.74 -18.86
N TRP A 78 -95.88 -21.60 -19.54
CA TRP A 78 -95.41 -22.93 -19.95
C TRP A 78 -94.27 -22.87 -20.97
N GLN A 79 -94.27 -21.89 -21.88
CA GLN A 79 -93.17 -21.67 -22.81
C GLN A 79 -91.87 -21.28 -22.08
N ILE A 80 -91.97 -20.47 -21.04
CA ILE A 80 -90.83 -20.09 -20.20
C ILE A 80 -90.34 -21.30 -19.40
N PHE A 81 -91.25 -22.11 -18.86
CA PHE A 81 -90.89 -23.36 -18.19
C PHE A 81 -90.17 -24.34 -19.14
N THR A 82 -90.60 -24.45 -20.40
CA THR A 82 -89.87 -25.20 -21.45
C THR A 82 -88.43 -24.69 -21.62
N GLN A 83 -88.20 -23.37 -21.59
CA GLN A 83 -86.85 -22.82 -21.71
C GLN A 83 -85.97 -23.15 -20.51
N LEU A 84 -86.54 -23.10 -19.30
CA LEU A 84 -85.84 -23.49 -18.07
C LEU A 84 -85.47 -24.98 -18.10
N TRP A 85 -86.40 -25.84 -18.50
CA TRP A 85 -86.16 -27.28 -18.66
C TRP A 85 -85.04 -27.58 -19.69
N LYS A 86 -85.04 -26.91 -20.85
CA LYS A 86 -83.96 -27.04 -21.84
C LYS A 86 -82.61 -26.55 -21.32
N ALA A 87 -82.61 -25.47 -20.54
CA ALA A 87 -81.40 -24.93 -19.95
C ALA A 87 -80.81 -25.88 -18.91
N TRP A 88 -81.65 -26.49 -18.08
CA TRP A 88 -81.25 -27.54 -17.14
C TRP A 88 -80.55 -28.70 -17.86
N ALA A 89 -81.17 -29.20 -18.93
CA ALA A 89 -80.63 -30.32 -19.70
C ALA A 89 -79.28 -30.00 -20.35
N ARG A 90 -79.10 -28.78 -20.85
CA ARG A 90 -77.84 -28.33 -21.46
C ARG A 90 -76.70 -28.29 -20.45
N GLU A 91 -76.97 -27.91 -19.21
CA GLU A 91 -75.95 -27.86 -18.16
C GLU A 91 -75.48 -29.28 -17.80
N ARG A 92 -76.41 -30.23 -17.64
CA ARG A 92 -76.10 -31.59 -17.20
C ARG A 92 -75.51 -32.48 -18.30
N LEU A 93 -75.89 -32.26 -19.56
CA LEU A 93 -75.53 -33.13 -20.69
C LEU A 93 -74.57 -32.48 -21.69
N GLY A 94 -74.25 -31.19 -21.49
CA GLY A 94 -73.37 -30.42 -22.36
C GLY A 94 -74.08 -29.69 -23.52
N THR A 95 -73.30 -28.95 -24.30
CA THR A 95 -73.78 -27.98 -25.30
C THR A 95 -74.34 -28.57 -26.60
N LYS A 96 -74.25 -29.90 -26.80
CA LYS A 96 -74.89 -30.59 -27.94
C LYS A 96 -76.40 -30.65 -27.70
N THR A 97 -77.09 -29.59 -28.10
CA THR A 97 -78.50 -29.33 -27.81
C THR A 97 -79.45 -30.46 -28.21
N LEU A 98 -80.49 -30.64 -27.39
CA LEU A 98 -81.74 -31.37 -27.63
C LEU A 98 -82.51 -30.79 -28.84
N GLN A 99 -82.00 -31.00 -30.05
CA GLN A 99 -82.76 -30.82 -31.29
C GLN A 99 -83.53 -32.11 -31.55
N PHE A 100 -84.78 -32.15 -31.08
CA PHE A 100 -85.76 -33.16 -31.44
C PHE A 100 -86.78 -32.50 -32.34
N ASP A 101 -86.62 -32.63 -33.65
CA ASP A 101 -87.49 -31.95 -34.62
C ASP A 101 -88.73 -32.75 -35.04
N HIS A 102 -88.89 -34.01 -34.61
CA HIS A 102 -89.96 -34.88 -35.12
C HIS A 102 -90.54 -35.85 -34.09
N LEU A 103 -91.14 -35.34 -33.02
CA LEU A 103 -92.10 -36.11 -32.23
C LEU A 103 -93.44 -35.37 -32.27
N GLU A 104 -94.32 -35.82 -33.16
CA GLU A 104 -95.75 -35.53 -33.05
C GLU A 104 -96.23 -35.99 -31.67
N SER A 105 -97.27 -35.37 -31.12
CA SER A 105 -97.90 -35.77 -29.85
C SER A 105 -98.51 -37.18 -29.95
N SER A 106 -97.63 -38.19 -29.96
CA SER A 106 -97.93 -39.61 -29.90
C SER A 106 -97.75 -40.08 -28.45
N PRO A 107 -98.59 -41.01 -27.97
CA PRO A 107 -98.45 -41.57 -26.62
C PRO A 107 -97.07 -42.20 -26.35
N ASP A 108 -96.34 -42.63 -27.39
CA ASP A 108 -95.03 -43.29 -27.28
C ASP A 108 -93.82 -42.32 -27.29
N ALA A 109 -94.08 -41.01 -27.24
CA ALA A 109 -93.04 -40.01 -27.43
C ALA A 109 -91.97 -39.99 -26.30
N GLY A 110 -92.37 -40.31 -25.06
CA GLY A 110 -91.48 -40.31 -23.89
C GLY A 110 -90.40 -41.40 -23.93
N PRO A 111 -90.76 -42.69 -24.11
CA PRO A 111 -89.78 -43.77 -24.23
C PRO A 111 -88.84 -43.61 -25.42
N ALA A 112 -89.32 -43.10 -26.56
CA ALA A 112 -88.50 -42.83 -27.73
C ALA A 112 -87.44 -41.75 -27.46
N PHE A 113 -87.82 -40.69 -26.74
CA PHE A 113 -86.90 -39.63 -26.30
C PHE A 113 -85.77 -40.16 -25.41
N LEU A 114 -86.09 -40.98 -24.40
CA LEU A 114 -85.10 -41.56 -23.49
C LEU A 114 -84.14 -42.54 -24.19
N LYS A 115 -84.65 -43.37 -25.11
CA LYS A 115 -83.81 -44.29 -25.89
C LYS A 115 -82.83 -43.55 -26.82
N ASP A 116 -83.24 -42.43 -27.41
CA ASP A 116 -82.34 -41.59 -28.22
C ASP A 116 -81.31 -40.88 -27.34
N LEU A 117 -81.70 -40.40 -26.15
CA LEU A 117 -80.76 -39.85 -25.18
C LEU A 117 -79.71 -40.88 -24.72
N ALA A 118 -80.11 -42.13 -24.48
CA ALA A 118 -79.19 -43.19 -24.09
C ALA A 118 -78.13 -43.46 -25.17
N LYS A 119 -78.50 -43.35 -26.45
CA LYS A 119 -77.55 -43.47 -27.57
C LYS A 119 -76.59 -42.28 -27.66
N ARG A 120 -77.08 -41.06 -27.47
CA ARG A 120 -76.28 -39.84 -27.62
C ARG A 120 -75.39 -39.56 -26.42
N PHE A 121 -75.83 -39.97 -25.22
CA PHE A 121 -75.17 -39.68 -23.95
C PHE A 121 -75.06 -40.95 -23.09
N PRO A 122 -74.25 -41.95 -23.50
CA PRO A 122 -74.10 -43.22 -22.76
C PRO A 122 -73.46 -43.04 -21.37
N GLY A 123 -72.79 -41.91 -21.13
CA GLY A 123 -72.19 -41.55 -19.84
C GLY A 123 -73.07 -40.67 -18.94
N ALA A 124 -74.35 -40.46 -19.29
CA ALA A 124 -75.28 -39.72 -18.44
C ALA A 124 -75.76 -40.61 -17.28
N ALA A 125 -75.89 -40.00 -16.09
CA ALA A 125 -76.39 -40.70 -14.92
C ALA A 125 -77.90 -40.97 -15.05
N ARG A 126 -78.34 -42.14 -14.60
CA ARG A 126 -79.76 -42.51 -14.57
C ARG A 126 -80.60 -41.49 -13.80
N GLU A 127 -80.09 -41.02 -12.67
CA GLU A 127 -80.73 -40.05 -11.79
C GLU A 127 -80.96 -38.70 -12.49
N ASP A 128 -80.02 -38.28 -13.35
CA ASP A 128 -80.17 -37.05 -14.15
C ASP A 128 -81.22 -37.21 -15.26
N MET A 129 -81.35 -38.42 -15.84
CA MET A 129 -82.36 -38.73 -16.86
C MET A 129 -83.77 -38.83 -16.27
N GLU A 130 -83.89 -39.45 -15.10
CA GLU A 130 -85.12 -39.49 -14.31
C GLU A 130 -85.60 -38.07 -14.01
N ARG A 131 -84.70 -37.24 -13.48
CA ARG A 131 -85.01 -35.83 -13.17
C ARG A 131 -85.38 -35.04 -14.42
N LEU A 132 -84.69 -35.26 -15.55
CA LEU A 132 -85.04 -34.62 -16.82
C LEU A 132 -86.45 -35.01 -17.29
N PHE A 133 -86.82 -36.28 -17.15
CA PHE A 133 -88.10 -36.80 -17.62
C PHE A 133 -89.27 -36.32 -16.76
N ILE A 134 -89.11 -36.30 -15.43
CA ILE A 134 -90.15 -35.85 -14.47
C ILE A 134 -90.70 -34.47 -14.84
N PHE A 135 -89.81 -33.53 -15.17
CA PHE A 135 -90.16 -32.14 -15.52
C PHE A 135 -90.36 -31.92 -17.04
N SER A 136 -90.40 -32.98 -17.85
CA SER A 136 -90.56 -32.89 -19.31
C SER A 136 -92.01 -32.67 -19.75
N CYS A 137 -92.22 -32.36 -21.03
CA CYS A 137 -93.55 -32.21 -21.63
C CYS A 137 -94.17 -33.53 -22.13
N PHE A 138 -93.51 -34.67 -21.95
CA PHE A 138 -93.98 -35.97 -22.46
C PHE A 138 -95.06 -36.60 -21.55
N PRO A 139 -96.03 -37.36 -22.10
CA PRO A 139 -97.03 -38.08 -21.30
C PRO A 139 -96.39 -39.22 -20.48
N GLU A 140 -97.08 -39.70 -19.46
CA GLU A 140 -96.63 -40.88 -18.72
C GLU A 140 -96.88 -42.14 -19.55
N HIS A 141 -95.86 -42.99 -19.68
CA HIS A 141 -95.95 -44.24 -20.44
C HIS A 141 -95.27 -45.37 -19.65
N PRO A 142 -95.86 -46.58 -19.57
CA PRO A 142 -95.29 -47.69 -18.78
C PRO A 142 -93.84 -48.03 -19.16
N ASP A 143 -93.49 -47.90 -20.44
CA ASP A 143 -92.14 -48.19 -20.95
C ASP A 143 -91.06 -47.16 -20.58
N VAL A 144 -91.40 -46.06 -19.91
CA VAL A 144 -90.43 -45.05 -19.46
C VAL A 144 -89.44 -45.64 -18.47
N VAL A 145 -89.91 -46.48 -17.53
CA VAL A 145 -89.05 -47.12 -16.52
C VAL A 145 -88.01 -48.01 -17.21
N SER A 146 -88.45 -48.84 -18.16
CA SER A 146 -87.57 -49.70 -18.97
C SER A 146 -86.58 -48.89 -19.82
N ALA A 147 -86.96 -47.70 -20.29
CA ALA A 147 -86.07 -46.82 -21.04
C ALA A 147 -85.02 -46.14 -20.15
N LEU A 148 -85.34 -45.83 -18.88
CA LEU A 148 -84.41 -45.29 -17.89
C LEU A 148 -83.37 -46.32 -17.44
N GLU A 149 -83.71 -47.61 -17.45
CA GLU A 149 -82.76 -48.69 -17.14
C GLU A 149 -81.57 -48.76 -18.10
N CYS A 150 -81.68 -48.19 -19.30
CA CYS A 150 -80.56 -48.06 -20.25
C CYS A 150 -79.41 -47.18 -19.73
N PHE A 151 -79.62 -46.36 -18.70
CA PHE A 151 -78.60 -45.52 -18.09
C PHE A 151 -77.99 -46.16 -16.85
N ARG A 152 -76.70 -45.88 -16.61
CA ARG A 152 -75.98 -46.37 -15.41
C ARG A 152 -76.20 -45.41 -14.22
N PRO A 153 -76.28 -45.93 -12.98
CA PRO A 153 -76.30 -45.08 -11.78
C PRO A 153 -75.04 -44.23 -11.66
N ALA A 154 -75.17 -43.02 -11.10
CA ALA A 154 -74.06 -42.08 -10.90
C ALA A 154 -72.88 -42.69 -10.11
N SER A 155 -73.17 -43.54 -9.12
CA SER A 155 -72.17 -44.21 -8.28
C SER A 155 -71.26 -45.15 -9.07
N VAL A 156 -71.80 -45.86 -10.07
CA VAL A 156 -71.03 -46.77 -10.94
C VAL A 156 -70.14 -45.97 -11.89
N LEU A 157 -70.67 -44.91 -12.49
CA LEU A 157 -69.90 -44.03 -13.38
C LEU A 157 -68.75 -43.33 -12.63
N ALA A 158 -68.97 -42.92 -11.37
CA ALA A 158 -67.92 -42.33 -10.54
C ALA A 158 -66.79 -43.32 -10.22
N ARG A 159 -67.15 -44.57 -9.88
CA ARG A 159 -66.17 -45.63 -9.65
C ARG A 159 -65.35 -45.93 -10.89
N ASP A 160 -65.99 -46.08 -12.05
CA ASP A 160 -65.31 -46.42 -13.30
C ASP A 160 -64.32 -45.30 -13.70
N ARG A 161 -64.68 -44.02 -13.52
CA ARG A 161 -63.75 -42.88 -13.70
C ARG A 161 -62.51 -42.97 -12.81
N ILE A 162 -62.68 -43.30 -11.53
CA ILE A 162 -61.55 -43.45 -10.60
C ILE A 162 -60.63 -44.58 -11.07
N VAL A 163 -61.20 -45.71 -11.50
CA VAL A 163 -60.44 -46.86 -11.99
C VAL A 163 -59.65 -46.50 -13.25
N ASP A 164 -60.27 -45.77 -14.18
CA ASP A 164 -59.62 -45.31 -15.42
C ASP A 164 -58.48 -44.30 -15.16
N GLU A 165 -58.53 -43.54 -14.06
CA GLU A 165 -57.49 -42.58 -13.66
C GLU A 165 -56.29 -43.20 -12.91
N LEU A 166 -56.44 -44.41 -12.35
CA LEU A 166 -55.37 -45.07 -11.57
C LEU A 166 -54.05 -45.25 -12.33
N PRO A 167 -54.03 -45.69 -13.61
CA PRO A 167 -52.77 -45.85 -14.36
C PRO A 167 -51.99 -44.55 -14.50
N LEU A 168 -52.68 -43.43 -14.72
CA LEU A 168 -52.05 -42.11 -14.83
C LEU A 168 -51.45 -41.68 -13.49
N ARG A 169 -52.14 -41.97 -12.38
CA ARG A 169 -51.63 -41.69 -11.03
C ARG A 169 -50.40 -42.55 -10.69
N LEU A 170 -50.40 -43.83 -11.08
CA LEU A 170 -49.28 -44.73 -10.88
C LEU A 170 -48.04 -44.25 -11.65
N GLN A 171 -48.20 -43.89 -12.93
CA GLN A 171 -47.12 -43.32 -13.73
C GLN A 171 -46.55 -42.03 -13.11
N GLY A 172 -47.40 -41.20 -12.50
CA GLY A 172 -46.98 -40.00 -11.76
C GLY A 172 -46.24 -40.31 -10.44
N ILE A 173 -46.50 -41.45 -9.81
CA ILE A 173 -45.73 -41.93 -8.65
C ILE A 173 -44.37 -42.46 -9.12
N GLU A 174 -44.33 -43.30 -10.14
CA GLU A 174 -43.11 -43.89 -10.69
C GLU A 174 -42.10 -42.81 -11.10
N ARG A 175 -42.52 -41.79 -11.86
CA ARG A 175 -41.64 -40.65 -12.20
C ARG A 175 -41.10 -39.91 -10.98
N ARG A 176 -41.90 -39.78 -9.91
CA ARG A 176 -41.43 -39.13 -8.68
C ARG A 176 -40.41 -39.98 -7.94
N CYS A 177 -40.56 -41.30 -7.96
CA CYS A 177 -39.57 -42.23 -7.42
C CYS A 177 -38.24 -42.15 -8.19
N GLU A 178 -38.27 -42.17 -9.52
CA GLU A 178 -37.05 -42.03 -10.35
C GLU A 178 -36.30 -40.72 -10.07
N ILE A 179 -37.02 -39.60 -9.93
CA ILE A 179 -36.43 -38.31 -9.57
C ILE A 179 -35.83 -38.37 -8.15
N ALA A 180 -36.50 -39.01 -7.21
CA ALA A 180 -36.01 -39.14 -5.85
C ALA A 180 -34.75 -40.03 -5.76
N GLU A 181 -34.69 -41.12 -6.52
CA GLU A 181 -33.54 -42.03 -6.59
C GLU A 181 -32.30 -41.33 -7.16
N THR A 182 -32.46 -40.62 -8.29
CA THR A 182 -31.37 -39.85 -8.89
C THR A 182 -30.89 -38.73 -7.97
N ALA A 183 -31.80 -38.05 -7.27
CA ALA A 183 -31.44 -37.04 -6.26
C ALA A 183 -30.72 -37.65 -5.05
N ALA A 184 -31.10 -38.85 -4.62
CA ALA A 184 -30.43 -39.56 -3.53
C ALA A 184 -29.01 -40.00 -3.92
N ALA A 185 -28.82 -40.55 -5.12
CA ALA A 185 -27.50 -40.92 -5.64
C ALA A 185 -26.56 -39.71 -5.70
N ASN A 186 -27.03 -38.58 -6.23
CA ASN A 186 -26.26 -37.33 -6.28
C ASN A 186 -25.86 -36.81 -4.89
N LYS A 187 -26.75 -36.94 -3.90
CA LYS A 187 -26.42 -36.58 -2.51
C LYS A 187 -25.37 -37.53 -1.92
N ASN A 188 -25.44 -38.82 -2.21
CA ASN A 188 -24.48 -39.81 -1.73
C ASN A 188 -23.07 -39.53 -2.29
N GLU A 189 -22.94 -39.26 -3.59
CA GLU A 189 -21.65 -38.86 -4.18
C GLU A 189 -21.09 -37.60 -3.54
N ARG A 190 -21.95 -36.63 -3.21
CA ARG A 190 -21.51 -35.40 -2.55
C ARG A 190 -21.04 -35.65 -1.12
N ILE A 191 -21.68 -36.58 -0.39
CA ILE A 191 -21.26 -37.00 0.95
C ILE A 191 -19.89 -37.67 0.87
N GLU A 192 -19.68 -38.62 -0.04
CA GLU A 192 -18.40 -39.30 -0.24
C GLU A 192 -17.26 -38.31 -0.57
N ARG A 193 -17.53 -37.31 -1.42
CA ARG A 193 -16.56 -36.23 -1.70
C ARG A 193 -16.24 -35.40 -0.46
N LEU A 194 -17.25 -35.08 0.35
CA LEU A 194 -17.05 -34.32 1.59
C LEU A 194 -16.25 -35.11 2.63
N GLU A 195 -16.47 -36.43 2.74
CA GLU A 195 -15.71 -37.31 3.61
C GLU A 195 -14.25 -37.39 3.17
N ALA A 196 -13.98 -37.53 1.87
CA ALA A 196 -12.62 -37.52 1.33
C ALA A 196 -11.91 -36.18 1.60
N LEU A 197 -12.60 -35.05 1.42
CA LEU A 197 -12.07 -33.72 1.75
C LEU A 197 -11.81 -33.57 3.25
N SER A 198 -12.70 -34.07 4.11
CA SER A 198 -12.52 -34.03 5.56
C SER A 198 -11.32 -34.85 6.01
N ALA A 199 -11.11 -36.04 5.43
CA ALA A 199 -9.94 -36.86 5.71
C ALA A 199 -8.63 -36.18 5.27
N SER A 200 -8.64 -35.53 4.11
CA SER A 200 -7.50 -34.73 3.62
C SER A 200 -7.19 -33.54 4.55
N LEU A 201 -8.23 -32.86 5.03
CA LEU A 201 -8.09 -31.73 5.96
C LEU A 201 -7.53 -32.18 7.32
N ILE A 202 -7.95 -33.33 7.84
CA ILE A 202 -7.39 -33.88 9.09
C ILE A 202 -5.90 -34.14 8.92
N LYS A 203 -5.50 -34.74 7.79
CA LYS A 203 -4.08 -35.00 7.51
C LYS A 203 -3.25 -33.71 7.42
N SER A 204 -3.76 -32.67 6.76
CA SER A 204 -3.04 -31.40 6.67
C SER A 204 -2.93 -30.68 8.02
N VAL A 205 -3.96 -30.80 8.87
CA VAL A 205 -3.94 -30.29 10.24
C VAL A 205 -2.89 -31.02 11.10
N ASP A 206 -2.79 -32.34 10.99
CA ASP A 206 -1.76 -33.12 11.71
C ASP A 206 -0.35 -32.76 11.25
N GLU A 207 -0.13 -32.59 9.95
CA GLU A 207 1.15 -32.13 9.39
C GLU A 207 1.51 -30.72 9.89
N ALA A 208 0.53 -29.82 9.93
CA ALA A 208 0.70 -28.47 10.47
C ALA A 208 1.02 -28.49 11.98
N ALA A 209 0.32 -29.30 12.76
CA ALA A 209 0.60 -29.48 14.18
C ALA A 209 2.02 -30.03 14.44
N GLY A 210 2.46 -31.01 13.63
CA GLY A 210 3.83 -31.51 13.66
C GLY A 210 4.87 -30.45 13.25
N GLY A 211 4.54 -29.56 12.31
CA GLY A 211 5.34 -28.39 11.98
C GLY A 211 5.46 -27.40 13.13
N ILE A 212 4.35 -27.06 13.79
CA ILE A 212 4.30 -26.16 14.95
C ILE A 212 5.16 -26.72 16.10
N SER A 213 5.07 -28.01 16.40
CA SER A 213 5.87 -28.62 17.46
C SER A 213 7.38 -28.57 17.16
N ARG A 214 7.79 -28.77 15.90
CA ARG A 214 9.20 -28.63 15.50
C ARG A 214 9.68 -27.19 15.65
N ASN A 215 8.88 -26.23 15.19
CA ASN A 215 9.21 -24.82 15.32
C ASN A 215 9.31 -24.39 16.79
N ALA A 216 8.42 -24.88 17.65
CA ALA A 216 8.48 -24.61 19.09
C ALA A 216 9.79 -25.12 19.72
N ASN A 217 10.25 -26.31 19.32
CA ASN A 217 11.54 -26.84 19.77
C ASN A 217 12.72 -25.99 19.27
N SER A 218 12.72 -25.60 17.99
CA SER A 218 13.76 -24.71 17.45
C SER A 218 13.77 -23.34 18.14
N ILE A 219 12.61 -22.79 18.50
CA ILE A 219 12.54 -21.54 19.29
C ILE A 219 13.12 -21.74 20.69
N ALA A 220 12.87 -22.88 21.34
CA ALA A 220 13.45 -23.18 22.64
C ALA A 220 14.98 -23.33 22.56
N GLU A 221 15.51 -23.97 21.52
CA GLU A 221 16.95 -24.07 21.27
C GLU A 221 17.57 -22.69 21.02
N LEU A 222 16.93 -21.85 20.18
CA LEU A 222 17.41 -20.48 19.92
C LEU A 222 17.44 -19.63 21.20
N ARG A 223 16.44 -19.76 22.08
CA ARG A 223 16.44 -19.08 23.38
C ARG A 223 17.61 -19.54 24.26
N ALA A 224 17.88 -20.84 24.33
CA ALA A 224 19.02 -21.35 25.09
C ALA A 224 20.37 -20.85 24.53
N THR A 225 20.50 -20.76 23.20
CA THR A 225 21.70 -20.18 22.58
C THR A 225 21.82 -18.68 22.88
N LEU A 226 20.71 -17.95 22.86
CA LEU A 226 20.69 -16.52 23.18
C LEU A 226 21.12 -16.27 24.62
N ASP A 227 20.60 -17.03 25.58
CA ASP A 227 20.99 -16.93 26.99
C ASP A 227 22.50 -17.21 27.19
N THR A 228 23.04 -18.16 26.43
CA THR A 228 24.47 -18.49 26.45
C THR A 228 25.33 -17.36 25.90
N GLU A 229 24.92 -16.74 24.79
CA GLU A 229 25.62 -15.59 24.21
C GLU A 229 25.49 -14.34 25.09
N SER A 230 24.34 -14.10 25.73
CA SER A 230 24.20 -13.03 26.72
C SER A 230 25.16 -13.20 27.90
N ALA A 231 25.34 -14.44 28.40
CA ALA A 231 26.34 -14.71 29.44
C ALA A 231 27.77 -14.43 28.95
N ARG A 232 28.08 -14.77 27.68
CA ARG A 232 29.38 -14.46 27.07
C ARG A 232 29.64 -12.96 26.94
N ILE A 233 28.62 -12.18 26.56
CA ILE A 233 28.70 -10.72 26.50
C ILE A 233 29.08 -10.16 27.86
N PHE A 234 28.41 -10.58 28.94
CA PHE A 234 28.74 -10.13 30.30
C PHE A 234 30.20 -10.44 30.68
N THR A 235 30.69 -11.65 30.38
CA THR A 235 32.11 -11.99 30.64
C THR A 235 33.09 -11.16 29.80
N THR A 236 32.68 -10.77 28.60
CA THR A 236 33.50 -9.95 27.70
C THR A 236 33.54 -8.51 28.19
N GLU A 237 32.41 -7.96 28.66
CA GLU A 237 32.34 -6.64 29.30
C GLU A 237 33.22 -6.57 30.54
N GLU A 238 33.21 -7.60 31.40
CA GLU A 238 34.12 -7.68 32.55
C GLU A 238 35.60 -7.66 32.12
N ALA A 239 35.95 -8.39 31.05
CA ALA A 239 37.31 -8.41 30.52
C ALA A 239 37.73 -7.05 29.93
N VAL A 240 36.82 -6.36 29.23
CA VAL A 240 37.07 -5.02 28.68
C VAL A 240 37.28 -4.01 29.81
N ASN A 241 36.45 -4.03 30.84
CA ASN A 241 36.60 -3.14 32.00
C ASN A 241 37.94 -3.39 32.72
N ALA A 242 38.33 -4.66 32.90
CA ALA A 242 39.62 -5.00 33.48
C ALA A 242 40.82 -4.52 32.62
N LEU A 243 40.68 -4.56 31.29
CA LEU A 243 41.69 -4.06 30.36
C LEU A 243 41.78 -2.53 30.42
N GLU A 244 40.65 -1.83 30.51
CA GLU A 244 40.60 -0.38 30.66
C GLU A 244 41.32 0.08 31.96
N ASP A 245 41.04 -0.60 33.08
CA ASP A 245 41.70 -0.33 34.36
C ASP A 245 43.21 -0.60 34.30
N SER A 246 43.62 -1.66 33.59
CA SER A 246 45.04 -1.94 33.32
C SER A 246 45.68 -0.86 32.46
N GLY A 247 44.97 -0.38 31.43
CA GLY A 247 45.39 0.72 30.56
C GLY A 247 45.62 2.02 31.33
N LYS A 248 44.70 2.38 32.23
CA LYS A 248 44.84 3.54 33.13
C LYS A 248 46.08 3.44 34.00
N LYS A 249 46.29 2.29 34.66
CA LYS A 249 47.49 2.04 35.48
C LYS A 249 48.79 2.14 34.66
N MET A 250 48.78 1.62 33.44
CA MET A 250 49.95 1.68 32.56
C MET A 250 50.25 3.11 32.09
N ALA A 251 49.22 3.92 31.83
CA ALA A 251 49.37 5.34 31.50
C ALA A 251 49.98 6.13 32.67
N GLU A 252 49.56 5.86 33.91
CA GLU A 252 50.17 6.46 35.11
C GLU A 252 51.65 6.11 35.24
N VAL A 253 52.01 4.84 35.04
CA VAL A 253 53.41 4.38 35.04
C VAL A 253 54.22 5.04 33.93
N LEU A 254 53.64 5.18 32.73
CA LEU A 254 54.30 5.82 31.60
C LEU A 254 54.56 7.30 31.87
N ASN A 255 53.57 8.03 32.39
CA ASN A 255 53.72 9.44 32.76
C ASN A 255 54.82 9.63 33.82
N PHE A 256 54.87 8.75 34.82
CA PHE A 256 55.95 8.75 35.81
C PHE A 256 57.33 8.48 35.18
N ALA A 257 57.41 7.55 34.23
CA ALA A 257 58.65 7.25 33.52
C ALA A 257 59.12 8.41 32.62
N ILE A 258 58.19 9.08 31.92
CA ILE A 258 58.47 10.29 31.12
C ILE A 258 59.04 11.38 32.02
N ALA A 259 58.35 11.72 33.13
CA ALA A 259 58.83 12.74 34.07
C ALA A 259 60.22 12.42 34.64
N ARG A 260 60.51 11.13 34.90
CA ARG A 260 61.84 10.69 35.32
C ARG A 260 62.89 10.82 34.22
N THR A 261 62.52 10.58 32.97
CA THR A 261 63.41 10.72 31.81
C THR A 261 63.75 12.19 31.58
N ASP A 262 62.77 13.08 31.66
CA ASP A 262 62.97 14.54 31.56
C ASP A 262 63.92 15.04 32.67
N ALA A 263 63.74 14.55 33.90
CA ALA A 263 64.63 14.89 35.01
C ALA A 263 66.06 14.39 34.78
N LEU A 264 66.24 13.21 34.18
CA LEU A 264 67.56 12.70 33.81
C LEU A 264 68.20 13.52 32.68
N GLU A 265 67.42 13.95 31.69
CA GLU A 265 67.91 14.82 30.61
C GLU A 265 68.37 16.19 31.14
N GLN A 266 67.61 16.79 32.06
CA GLN A 266 68.00 18.03 32.73
C GLN A 266 69.30 17.86 33.53
N ASN A 267 69.44 16.74 34.25
CA ASN A 267 70.68 16.43 34.98
C ASN A 267 71.87 16.24 34.02
N LEU A 268 71.67 15.60 32.86
CA LEU A 268 72.71 15.46 31.84
C LEU A 268 73.13 16.81 31.25
N LYS A 269 72.18 17.72 30.98
CA LYS A 269 72.49 19.09 30.54
C LYS A 269 73.33 19.85 31.56
N ALA A 270 72.93 19.82 32.84
CA ALA A 270 73.70 20.45 33.91
C ALA A 270 75.12 19.86 34.08
N LEU A 271 75.28 18.55 33.85
CA LEU A 271 76.59 17.89 33.81
C LEU A 271 77.43 18.33 32.61
N ALA A 272 76.82 18.47 31.44
CA ALA A 272 77.48 18.99 30.24
C ALA A 272 77.96 20.44 30.45
N ASP A 273 77.12 21.30 31.01
CA ASP A 273 77.45 22.70 31.34
C ASP A 273 78.65 22.78 32.30
N ARG A 274 78.66 21.94 33.34
CA ARG A 274 79.83 21.80 34.24
C ARG A 274 81.09 21.32 33.52
N GLY A 275 80.96 20.48 32.49
CA GLY A 275 82.06 20.06 31.65
C GLY A 275 82.69 21.26 30.91
N VAL A 276 81.85 22.14 30.36
CA VAL A 276 82.30 23.39 29.71
C VAL A 276 83.01 24.31 30.69
N GLU A 277 82.49 24.45 31.93
CA GLU A 277 83.17 25.21 32.98
C GLU A 277 84.56 24.64 33.32
N LEU A 278 84.69 23.31 33.40
CA LEU A 278 85.98 22.65 33.64
C LEU A 278 86.96 22.81 32.48
N ASP A 279 86.48 22.80 31.23
CA ASP A 279 87.30 23.13 30.06
C ASP A 279 87.79 24.58 30.13
N GLY A 280 86.93 25.51 30.57
CA GLY A 280 87.30 26.90 30.88
C GLY A 280 88.43 26.98 31.91
N VAL A 281 88.29 26.27 33.04
CA VAL A 281 89.35 26.19 34.06
C VAL A 281 90.64 25.58 33.52
N ALA A 282 90.55 24.58 32.64
CA ALA A 282 91.73 24.00 31.99
C ALA A 282 92.42 25.00 31.06
N THR A 283 91.66 25.82 30.32
CA THR A 283 92.22 26.91 29.50
C THR A 283 92.86 28.00 30.37
N ASP A 284 92.24 28.36 31.49
CA ASP A 284 92.80 29.31 32.46
C ASP A 284 94.08 28.78 33.10
N LEU A 285 94.13 27.48 33.41
CA LEU A 285 95.34 26.83 33.94
C LEU A 285 96.47 26.81 32.90
N ALA A 286 96.14 26.59 31.62
CA ALA A 286 97.10 26.67 30.53
C ALA A 286 97.62 28.11 30.35
N ALA A 287 96.74 29.11 30.42
CA ALA A 287 97.10 30.52 30.38
C ALA A 287 97.96 30.93 31.58
N LEU A 288 97.64 30.45 32.78
CA LEU A 288 98.42 30.66 34.00
C LEU A 288 99.81 30.02 33.88
N LYS A 289 99.91 28.83 33.30
CA LYS A 289 101.19 28.17 33.03
C LYS A 289 102.04 28.99 32.06
N VAL A 290 101.44 29.53 31.00
CA VAL A 290 102.11 30.45 30.07
C VAL A 290 102.55 31.74 30.79
N ALA A 291 101.69 32.32 31.62
CA ALA A 291 102.00 33.51 32.41
C ALA A 291 103.15 33.27 33.41
N ILE A 292 103.19 32.12 34.08
CA ILE A 292 104.29 31.75 34.99
C ILE A 292 105.60 31.58 34.20
N THR A 293 105.57 30.94 33.02
CA THR A 293 106.76 30.84 32.17
C THR A 293 107.23 32.21 31.64
N SER A 294 106.30 33.12 31.37
CA SER A 294 106.58 34.51 30.98
C SER A 294 107.17 35.33 32.13
N ILE A 295 106.67 35.16 33.36
CA ILE A 295 107.19 35.84 34.55
C ILE A 295 108.61 35.35 34.86
N SER A 296 108.87 34.03 34.76
CA SER A 296 110.22 33.47 34.93
C SER A 296 111.21 33.90 33.84
N ALA A 297 110.74 34.21 32.63
CA ALA A 297 111.57 34.78 31.56
C ALA A 297 111.80 36.30 31.74
N SER A 298 110.91 36.98 32.47
CA SER A 298 110.96 38.42 32.68
C SER A 298 111.94 38.85 33.79
N GLU A 299 112.37 37.99 34.71
CA GLU A 299 113.30 38.34 35.80
C GLU A 299 114.65 38.95 35.32
N ALA A 300 115.09 38.64 34.09
CA ALA A 300 116.28 39.22 33.46
C ALA A 300 116.05 40.55 32.70
N ALA A 301 114.80 41.01 32.57
CA ALA A 301 114.41 42.12 31.70
C ALA A 301 113.94 43.40 32.44
N TRP A 302 113.74 43.35 33.77
CA TRP A 302 113.27 44.50 34.57
C TRP A 302 114.31 45.63 34.73
N SER A 303 115.56 45.47 34.26
CA SER A 303 116.54 46.57 34.24
C SER A 303 116.47 47.48 33.00
N ARG A 304 115.70 47.12 31.96
CA ARG A 304 115.66 47.85 30.68
C ARG A 304 114.34 48.55 30.38
N ALA A 305 113.32 48.43 31.24
CA ALA A 305 111.96 48.91 31.00
C ALA A 305 111.63 50.28 31.66
N THR A 306 112.65 51.11 31.95
CA THR A 306 112.48 52.52 32.32
C THR A 306 112.68 53.51 31.16
N GLU A 307 113.18 53.07 30.00
CA GLU A 307 113.47 53.95 28.86
C GLU A 307 112.41 53.95 27.74
N THR A 308 111.48 52.99 27.72
CA THR A 308 110.54 52.81 26.59
C THR A 308 109.10 53.23 26.89
N ILE A 309 108.88 53.99 27.97
CA ILE A 309 107.61 54.70 28.25
C ILE A 309 107.46 55.96 27.35
N GLY A 310 108.40 56.21 26.43
CA GLY A 310 108.36 57.31 25.47
C GLY A 310 107.62 57.04 24.15
N SER A 311 107.09 55.85 23.88
CA SER A 311 106.44 55.58 22.58
C SER A 311 105.11 54.85 22.70
N LEU A 312 104.23 55.38 23.54
CA LEU A 312 102.84 54.94 23.69
C LEU A 312 101.84 55.88 22.98
N GLU A 313 102.26 56.70 22.02
CA GLU A 313 101.42 57.81 21.56
C GLU A 313 100.77 57.69 20.16
N GLU A 314 100.91 56.60 19.41
CA GLU A 314 100.39 56.63 18.00
C GLU A 314 99.49 55.49 17.52
N ARG A 315 99.22 54.44 18.30
CA ARG A 315 98.52 53.25 17.73
C ARG A 315 97.34 52.71 18.54
N VAL A 316 96.58 53.60 19.18
CA VAL A 316 95.30 53.27 19.86
C VAL A 316 94.11 54.05 19.27
N VAL A 317 94.23 54.69 18.09
CA VAL A 317 93.15 55.49 17.46
C VAL A 317 92.37 54.74 16.36
N ALA A 318 92.63 53.46 16.12
CA ALA A 318 91.85 52.71 15.12
C ALA A 318 91.59 51.29 15.59
N LEU A 319 90.38 51.05 16.11
CA LEU A 319 89.52 49.87 15.87
C LEU A 319 88.42 49.75 16.95
N GLU A 320 87.73 50.86 17.24
CA GLU A 320 86.43 50.84 17.92
C GLU A 320 85.38 51.51 17.01
N SER A 321 84.72 50.73 16.16
CA SER A 321 83.34 50.91 15.68
C SER A 321 83.05 49.95 14.52
N ILE A 322 81.76 49.56 14.39
CA ILE A 322 81.11 48.73 13.34
C ILE A 322 81.06 47.23 13.73
N LEU A 323 79.96 46.54 14.06
CA LEU A 323 78.48 46.61 13.83
C LEU A 323 77.82 45.61 14.82
N VAL A 324 76.68 45.80 15.52
CA VAL A 324 75.27 46.15 15.19
C VAL A 324 74.31 44.94 14.97
N ARG A 325 73.36 44.82 15.92
CA ARG A 325 71.90 44.45 15.90
C ARG A 325 71.31 43.10 15.43
N GLY A 326 70.24 42.72 16.18
CA GLY A 326 68.94 42.17 15.73
C GLY A 326 68.75 40.67 16.00
N GLU A 327 67.61 40.09 16.39
CA GLU A 327 66.21 40.50 16.60
C GLU A 327 65.45 39.31 17.26
N GLU A 328 64.27 39.59 17.85
CA GLU A 328 63.29 38.64 18.40
C GLU A 328 62.59 37.76 17.33
N LYS A 329 62.06 36.58 17.71
CA LYS A 329 61.01 35.87 16.96
C LYS A 329 59.96 35.22 17.86
N SER A 330 58.70 35.57 17.61
CA SER A 330 57.48 34.94 18.11
C SER A 330 57.20 33.62 17.39
N GLY A 331 56.65 32.63 18.10
CA GLY A 331 56.26 31.33 17.55
C GLY A 331 55.09 31.41 16.57
N THR A 332 55.31 30.89 15.36
CA THR A 332 54.29 30.64 14.32
C THR A 332 53.48 29.39 14.66
N LYS A 333 52.15 29.51 14.74
CA LYS A 333 51.22 28.37 14.66
C LYS A 333 51.26 27.80 13.24
N GLU A 334 51.43 26.48 13.09
CA GLU A 334 51.30 25.79 11.81
C GLU A 334 49.85 25.91 11.30
N ARG A 335 49.64 26.60 10.17
CA ARG A 335 48.33 26.69 9.50
C ARG A 335 48.13 25.46 8.59
N VAL A 336 46.91 24.95 8.56
CA VAL A 336 46.48 23.83 7.71
C VAL A 336 46.71 24.13 6.22
N ARG A 337 47.17 23.14 5.44
CA ARG A 337 47.36 23.26 3.99
C ARG A 337 46.05 23.02 3.25
N LEU A 338 45.39 24.11 2.85
CA LEU A 338 44.28 24.10 1.88
C LEU A 338 44.82 24.27 0.45
N PHE A 339 44.28 23.50 -0.50
CA PHE A 339 44.58 23.67 -1.92
C PHE A 339 43.51 24.55 -2.55
N GLU A 340 43.90 25.71 -3.03
CA GLU A 340 43.01 26.66 -3.70
C GLU A 340 42.96 26.35 -5.21
N SER A 341 41.76 26.12 -5.74
CA SER A 341 41.55 25.94 -7.18
C SER A 341 40.84 27.16 -7.76
N ARG A 342 41.52 27.88 -8.65
CA ARG A 342 40.97 29.01 -9.42
C ARG A 342 40.89 28.64 -10.90
N PRO A 343 39.71 28.25 -11.42
CA PRO A 343 39.58 27.95 -12.85
C PRO A 343 39.65 29.23 -13.69
N GLU A 344 40.58 29.28 -14.66
CA GLU A 344 40.70 30.37 -15.66
C GLU A 344 39.67 30.21 -16.80
N CYS A 345 38.41 29.95 -16.47
CA CYS A 345 37.34 29.65 -17.43
C CYS A 345 36.16 30.61 -17.30
N VAL A 346 35.31 30.67 -18.33
CA VAL A 346 34.05 31.42 -18.28
C VAL A 346 33.14 30.74 -17.25
N LEU A 347 32.80 31.48 -16.20
CA LEU A 347 31.85 31.04 -15.17
C LEU A 347 30.43 31.25 -15.68
N GLU A 348 29.57 30.26 -15.47
CA GLU A 348 28.14 30.34 -15.74
C GLU A 348 27.38 30.65 -14.45
N ASP A 349 26.52 31.66 -14.49
CA ASP A 349 25.72 32.05 -13.32
C ASP A 349 24.52 31.11 -13.14
N ILE A 350 24.40 30.53 -11.94
CA ILE A 350 23.32 29.64 -11.54
C ILE A 350 22.20 30.49 -10.92
N HIS A 351 21.09 30.65 -11.64
CA HIS A 351 19.93 31.41 -11.19
C HIS A 351 18.80 30.51 -10.68
N SER A 352 18.59 29.37 -11.35
CA SER A 352 17.49 28.45 -11.05
C SER A 352 17.96 27.05 -10.68
N VAL A 353 17.06 26.29 -10.06
CA VAL A 353 17.26 24.87 -9.73
C VAL A 353 17.56 24.06 -11.00
N GLN A 354 16.90 24.39 -12.11
CA GLN A 354 17.11 23.71 -13.39
C GLN A 354 18.53 23.96 -13.92
N ASP A 355 19.01 25.21 -13.87
CA ASP A 355 20.38 25.55 -14.29
C ASP A 355 21.42 24.79 -13.47
N ALA A 356 21.21 24.71 -12.15
CA ALA A 356 22.07 23.96 -11.24
C ALA A 356 22.11 22.46 -11.60
N CYS A 357 20.93 21.86 -11.82
CA CYS A 357 20.81 20.46 -12.23
C CYS A 357 21.48 20.19 -13.57
N ASP A 358 21.29 21.05 -14.56
CA ASP A 358 21.86 20.88 -15.91
C ASP A 358 23.39 21.02 -15.89
N LEU A 359 23.92 21.95 -15.09
CA LEU A 359 25.36 22.17 -14.98
C LEU A 359 26.04 21.03 -14.22
N VAL A 360 25.50 20.60 -13.08
CA VAL A 360 25.97 19.41 -12.35
C VAL A 360 25.85 18.15 -13.22
N ALA A 361 24.72 17.94 -13.90
CA ALA A 361 24.53 16.80 -14.79
C ALA A 361 25.51 16.81 -15.97
N SER A 362 25.87 17.98 -16.51
CA SER A 362 26.88 18.10 -17.57
C SER A 362 28.25 17.64 -17.08
N ASN A 363 28.64 18.04 -15.87
CA ASN A 363 29.92 17.65 -15.28
C ASN A 363 29.96 16.17 -14.89
N LEU A 364 28.87 15.61 -14.37
CA LEU A 364 28.74 14.17 -14.15
C LEU A 364 28.81 13.38 -15.47
N GLN A 365 28.33 13.94 -16.58
CA GLN A 365 28.52 13.30 -17.90
C GLN A 365 29.97 13.38 -18.37
N ALA A 366 30.72 14.42 -17.98
CA ALA A 366 32.14 14.58 -18.30
C ALA A 366 33.01 13.55 -17.58
N THR A 367 32.57 13.02 -16.43
CA THR A 367 33.23 11.89 -15.74
C THR A 367 32.85 10.52 -16.30
N GLY A 368 31.93 10.47 -17.28
CA GLY A 368 31.54 9.26 -17.98
C GLY A 368 30.22 8.65 -17.52
N ILE A 369 29.45 9.30 -16.64
CA ILE A 369 28.13 8.78 -16.21
C ILE A 369 27.11 8.91 -17.35
N ALA A 370 26.21 7.93 -17.48
CA ALA A 370 25.15 7.92 -18.48
C ALA A 370 24.17 9.08 -18.27
N LYS A 371 23.67 9.67 -19.37
CA LYS A 371 22.87 10.92 -19.36
C LYS A 371 21.69 10.90 -18.37
N GLY A 372 20.93 9.80 -18.32
CA GLY A 372 19.78 9.68 -17.40
C GLY A 372 20.18 9.61 -15.92
N ALA A 373 21.25 8.86 -15.61
CA ALA A 373 21.76 8.76 -14.25
C ALA A 373 22.45 10.05 -13.79
N SER A 374 23.15 10.75 -14.68
CA SER A 374 23.74 12.05 -14.38
C SER A 374 22.70 13.08 -13.95
N TYR A 375 21.55 13.14 -14.63
CA TYR A 375 20.48 14.07 -14.25
C TYR A 375 19.83 13.69 -12.91
N THR A 376 19.60 12.39 -12.69
CA THR A 376 19.06 11.88 -11.42
C THR A 376 19.99 12.21 -10.26
N ALA A 377 21.28 11.90 -10.38
CA ALA A 377 22.29 12.25 -9.38
C ALA A 377 22.43 13.76 -9.18
N ALA A 378 22.36 14.56 -10.26
CA ALA A 378 22.38 16.01 -10.16
C ALA A 378 21.22 16.57 -9.34
N ARG A 379 20.01 16.00 -9.48
CA ARG A 379 18.86 16.37 -8.62
C ARG A 379 19.15 16.11 -7.14
N LEU A 380 19.78 14.99 -6.80
CA LEU A 380 20.13 14.65 -5.41
C LEU A 380 21.18 15.61 -4.84
N VAL A 381 22.21 15.92 -5.62
CA VAL A 381 23.24 16.90 -5.27
C VAL A 381 22.61 18.27 -4.99
N VAL A 382 21.81 18.79 -5.93
CA VAL A 382 21.21 20.12 -5.81
C VAL A 382 20.20 20.16 -4.66
N ALA A 383 19.39 19.12 -4.45
CA ALA A 383 18.49 19.03 -3.31
C ALA A 383 19.23 19.10 -1.97
N ALA A 384 20.33 18.37 -1.83
CA ALA A 384 21.14 18.38 -0.61
C ALA A 384 21.76 19.76 -0.35
N LEU A 385 22.24 20.45 -1.38
CA LEU A 385 22.79 21.81 -1.26
C LEU A 385 21.72 22.81 -0.81
N ILE A 386 20.53 22.78 -1.41
CA ILE A 386 19.38 23.62 -1.03
C ILE A 386 18.92 23.28 0.40
N ALA A 387 18.94 22.00 0.78
CA ALA A 387 18.62 21.55 2.13
C ALA A 387 19.73 21.87 3.16
N GLY A 388 20.86 22.45 2.74
CA GLY A 388 21.96 22.85 3.60
C GLY A 388 22.80 21.69 4.15
N GLN A 389 22.93 20.63 3.36
CA GLN A 389 23.58 19.37 3.73
C GLN A 389 24.95 19.23 3.07
N ILE A 390 25.73 18.24 3.52
CA ILE A 390 26.96 17.84 2.82
C ILE A 390 26.65 16.80 1.75
N VAL A 391 27.20 16.98 0.55
CA VAL A 391 27.08 16.02 -0.55
C VAL A 391 28.29 15.09 -0.50
N GLN A 392 28.05 13.78 -0.45
CA GLN A 392 29.13 12.81 -0.27
C GLN A 392 29.17 11.82 -1.43
N PHE A 393 30.37 11.42 -1.83
CA PHE A 393 30.60 10.42 -2.86
C PHE A 393 31.42 9.27 -2.31
N SER A 394 30.98 8.04 -2.58
CA SER A 394 31.73 6.81 -2.32
C SER A 394 31.93 6.05 -3.63
N GLY A 395 32.85 5.09 -3.67
CA GLY A 395 33.10 4.29 -4.87
C GLY A 395 34.47 4.56 -5.50
N SER A 396 34.77 3.85 -6.59
CA SER A 396 36.07 3.92 -7.28
C SER A 396 36.35 5.27 -7.97
N LEU A 397 35.32 6.06 -8.26
CA LEU A 397 35.43 7.37 -8.93
C LEU A 397 35.04 8.55 -8.02
N ALA A 398 34.94 8.32 -6.70
CA ALA A 398 34.45 9.31 -5.75
C ALA A 398 35.19 10.65 -5.83
N ASP A 399 36.52 10.65 -5.81
CA ASP A 399 37.34 11.87 -5.87
C ASP A 399 37.13 12.65 -7.19
N LEU A 400 37.10 11.94 -8.32
CA LEU A 400 36.92 12.53 -9.64
C LEU A 400 35.53 13.15 -9.80
N VAL A 401 34.51 12.44 -9.31
CA VAL A 401 33.12 12.93 -9.31
C VAL A 401 33.00 14.13 -8.39
N ALA A 402 33.57 14.08 -7.19
CA ALA A 402 33.55 15.19 -6.24
C ALA A 402 34.23 16.44 -6.81
N ASP A 403 35.37 16.29 -7.51
CA ASP A 403 36.03 17.40 -8.23
C ASP A 403 35.14 17.99 -9.32
N SER A 404 34.49 17.15 -10.11
CA SER A 404 33.61 17.61 -11.19
C SER A 404 32.35 18.33 -10.68
N VAL A 405 31.81 17.91 -9.54
CA VAL A 405 30.69 18.59 -8.87
C VAL A 405 31.16 19.89 -8.21
N ALA A 406 32.33 19.88 -7.55
CA ALA A 406 32.94 21.09 -7.01
C ALA A 406 33.20 22.13 -8.10
N ALA A 407 33.66 21.71 -9.29
CA ALA A 407 33.79 22.59 -10.45
C ALA A 407 32.43 23.18 -10.89
N ALA A 408 31.36 22.38 -10.82
CA ALA A 408 30.02 22.83 -11.21
C ALA A 408 29.46 23.92 -10.30
N ILE A 409 29.68 23.83 -8.98
CA ILE A 409 29.01 24.68 -8.00
C ILE A 409 29.95 25.61 -7.22
N GLY A 410 31.25 25.43 -7.38
CA GLY A 410 32.28 25.98 -6.51
C GLY A 410 32.55 27.46 -6.66
N GLY A 411 31.93 28.14 -7.64
CA GLY A 411 32.19 29.55 -7.89
C GLY A 411 33.67 29.82 -8.20
N PRO A 412 34.12 31.09 -8.23
CA PRO A 412 35.44 31.44 -8.77
C PRO A 412 36.61 30.80 -8.02
N ILE A 413 36.38 30.37 -6.77
CA ILE A 413 37.38 29.73 -5.92
C ILE A 413 36.66 28.65 -5.10
N PHE A 414 37.14 27.42 -5.21
CA PHE A 414 36.82 26.36 -4.26
C PHE A 414 38.10 25.85 -3.60
N HIS A 415 38.00 25.49 -2.32
CA HIS A 415 39.11 24.95 -1.54
C HIS A 415 38.97 23.43 -1.42
N GLU A 416 40.07 22.74 -1.68
CA GLU A 416 40.23 21.32 -1.45
C GLU A 416 41.04 21.10 -0.17
N TRP A 417 40.47 20.36 0.78
CA TRP A 417 41.18 19.83 1.93
C TRP A 417 41.33 18.32 1.77
N ARG A 418 42.58 17.85 1.73
CA ARG A 418 42.91 16.42 1.79
C ARG A 418 43.03 16.02 3.24
N VAL A 419 42.07 15.24 3.73
CA VAL A 419 42.02 14.84 5.14
C VAL A 419 43.17 13.88 5.42
N PRO A 420 44.14 14.23 6.30
CA PRO A 420 45.21 13.32 6.65
C PRO A 420 44.69 12.16 7.52
N VAL A 421 45.42 11.06 7.53
CA VAL A 421 45.12 9.89 8.37
C VAL A 421 45.47 10.19 9.82
N GLY A 422 44.57 9.84 10.75
CA GLY A 422 44.84 9.88 12.19
C GLY A 422 44.76 11.26 12.84
N LEU A 423 43.87 12.15 12.38
CA LEU A 423 43.60 13.42 13.07
C LEU A 423 43.09 13.17 14.50
N LEU A 424 43.63 13.93 15.45
CA LEU A 424 43.32 13.82 16.89
C LEU A 424 42.57 15.04 17.46
N SER A 425 42.40 16.11 16.67
CA SER A 425 41.70 17.34 17.08
C SER A 425 40.83 17.90 15.94
N ASP A 426 39.87 18.74 16.32
CA ASP A 426 38.98 19.49 15.43
C ASP A 426 39.59 20.80 14.92
N GLU A 427 40.71 21.25 15.50
CA GLU A 427 41.41 22.49 15.15
C GLU A 427 41.65 22.60 13.64
N SER A 428 42.07 21.51 13.00
CA SER A 428 42.33 21.51 11.56
C SER A 428 41.07 21.71 10.72
N ALA A 429 39.93 21.19 11.17
CA ALA A 429 38.65 21.39 10.48
C ALA A 429 38.07 22.77 10.74
N SER A 430 38.23 23.29 11.96
CA SER A 430 37.82 24.65 12.33
C SER A 430 38.56 25.67 11.48
N ASP A 431 39.89 25.57 11.39
CA ASP A 431 40.72 26.44 10.56
C ASP A 431 40.27 26.39 9.09
N CYS A 432 39.93 25.21 8.56
CA CYS A 432 39.41 25.07 7.20
C CYS A 432 38.06 25.76 6.99
N VAL A 433 37.12 25.59 7.92
CA VAL A 433 35.79 26.22 7.86
C VAL A 433 35.91 27.73 7.96
N ASP A 434 36.76 28.24 8.85
CA ASP A 434 36.98 29.67 9.04
C ASP A 434 37.54 30.31 7.77
N ILE A 435 38.58 29.72 7.16
CA ILE A 435 39.17 30.20 5.90
C ILE A 435 38.14 30.20 4.77
N VAL A 436 37.38 29.11 4.59
CA VAL A 436 36.42 29.01 3.47
C VAL A 436 35.24 29.94 3.65
N SER A 437 34.75 30.11 4.88
CA SER A 437 33.56 30.93 5.17
C SER A 437 33.68 32.37 4.68
N GLU A 438 34.91 32.90 4.62
CA GLU A 438 35.20 34.27 4.16
C GLU A 438 35.59 34.35 2.67
N SER A 439 36.13 33.27 2.09
CA SER A 439 36.91 33.36 0.85
C SER A 439 36.42 32.47 -0.30
N SER A 440 35.50 31.54 -0.06
CA SER A 440 35.13 30.55 -1.09
C SER A 440 33.70 30.05 -1.02
N SER A 441 33.20 29.62 -2.18
CA SER A 441 31.83 29.14 -2.33
C SER A 441 31.70 27.62 -2.17
N CYS A 442 32.80 26.88 -2.05
CA CYS A 442 32.78 25.44 -1.82
C CYS A 442 34.02 24.95 -1.05
N LEU A 443 33.79 24.03 -0.11
CA LEU A 443 34.81 23.23 0.58
C LEU A 443 34.66 21.77 0.15
N LEU A 444 35.72 21.23 -0.46
CA LEU A 444 35.81 19.84 -0.88
C LEU A 444 36.73 19.06 0.08
N LEU A 445 36.18 18.05 0.74
CA LEU A 445 36.87 17.15 1.67
C LEU A 445 37.25 15.86 0.94
N LYS A 446 38.52 15.67 0.60
CA LYS A 446 38.98 14.43 -0.01
C LYS A 446 39.40 13.41 1.04
N GLY A 447 38.81 12.22 0.96
CA GLY A 447 39.09 11.12 1.90
C GLY A 447 38.56 11.42 3.31
N ALA A 448 37.33 11.93 3.43
CA ALA A 448 36.75 12.34 4.71
C ALA A 448 36.65 11.18 5.75
N ASN A 449 36.68 9.93 5.31
CA ASN A 449 36.71 8.75 6.17
C ASN A 449 38.13 8.21 6.44
N LEU A 450 39.21 8.95 6.16
CA LEU A 450 40.59 8.56 6.52
C LEU A 450 40.92 8.81 8.01
N SER A 451 40.11 9.62 8.68
CA SER A 451 40.16 9.89 10.12
C SER A 451 38.76 9.75 10.71
N ALA A 452 38.66 9.47 12.01
CA ALA A 452 37.37 9.36 12.69
C ALA A 452 36.66 10.73 12.69
N PHE A 453 35.55 10.83 11.97
CA PHE A 453 34.84 12.10 11.78
C PHE A 453 34.28 12.67 13.09
N GLU A 454 34.03 11.81 14.08
CA GLU A 454 33.59 12.20 15.43
C GLU A 454 34.65 13.04 16.17
N ILE A 455 35.93 12.91 15.80
CA ILE A 455 37.05 13.59 16.46
C ILE A 455 37.33 14.92 15.77
N TYR A 456 37.52 14.92 14.45
CA TYR A 456 37.95 16.12 13.72
C TYR A 456 36.77 16.90 13.10
N GLY A 457 35.65 16.24 12.83
CA GLY A 457 34.56 16.76 12.01
C GLY A 457 33.58 17.68 12.73
N ALA A 458 33.83 18.03 13.99
CA ALA A 458 32.91 18.81 14.82
C ALA A 458 32.52 20.16 14.18
N ALA A 459 33.50 20.91 13.66
CA ALA A 459 33.26 22.19 12.98
C ALA A 459 32.37 22.03 11.72
N ILE A 460 32.62 21.01 10.91
CA ILE A 460 31.84 20.72 9.69
C ILE A 460 30.42 20.28 10.07
N ARG A 461 30.29 19.45 11.10
CA ARG A 461 29.00 19.00 11.62
C ARG A 461 28.16 20.16 12.16
N ASP A 462 28.77 21.12 12.87
CA ASP A 462 28.08 22.30 13.39
C ASP A 462 27.50 23.16 12.26
N VAL A 463 28.23 23.32 11.15
CA VAL A 463 27.72 24.03 9.96
C VAL A 463 26.43 23.38 9.45
N VAL A 464 26.42 22.05 9.26
CA VAL A 464 25.21 21.34 8.78
C VAL A 464 24.07 21.43 9.79
N ILE A 465 24.34 21.20 11.07
CA ILE A 465 23.32 21.28 12.14
C ILE A 465 22.68 22.66 12.15
N ARG A 466 23.46 23.73 12.18
CA ARG A 466 22.94 25.11 12.21
C ARG A 466 22.09 25.44 10.99
N ARG A 467 22.49 24.96 9.80
CA ARG A 467 21.69 25.08 8.58
C ARG A 467 20.35 24.36 8.71
N GLN A 468 20.29 23.20 9.36
CA GLN A 468 19.03 22.47 9.62
C GLN A 468 18.07 23.23 10.56
N PHE A 469 18.58 24.08 11.45
CA PHE A 469 17.78 24.89 12.38
C PHE A 469 17.58 26.34 11.94
N ILE A 470 17.93 26.69 10.70
CA ILE A 470 17.75 28.03 10.09
C ILE A 470 18.46 29.12 10.94
N VAL A 471 19.65 28.81 11.45
CA VAL A 471 20.50 29.79 12.11
C VAL A 471 21.47 30.36 11.07
N PRO A 472 21.36 31.64 10.66
CA PRO A 472 22.09 32.22 9.52
C PRO A 472 23.57 32.52 9.81
N SER A 473 24.25 31.74 10.64
CA SER A 473 25.54 32.15 11.24
C SER A 473 26.81 31.53 10.66
N PHE A 474 26.72 30.57 9.72
CA PHE A 474 27.90 29.94 9.12
C PHE A 474 27.76 29.87 7.60
N GLY A 475 28.70 30.50 6.91
CA GLY A 475 28.63 30.95 5.51
C GLY A 475 28.02 29.98 4.51
N ASP A 476 27.47 30.52 3.42
CA ASP A 476 26.60 29.81 2.46
C ASP A 476 27.34 28.92 1.44
N PHE A 477 28.56 28.49 1.77
CA PHE A 477 29.39 27.66 0.90
C PHE A 477 28.88 26.20 0.80
N ALA A 478 29.06 25.59 -0.36
CA ALA A 478 28.77 24.18 -0.58
C ALA A 478 29.76 23.27 0.16
N LEU A 479 29.26 22.20 0.75
CA LEU A 479 30.07 21.17 1.40
C LEU A 479 30.02 19.90 0.54
N ILE A 480 31.18 19.46 0.06
CA ILE A 480 31.33 18.22 -0.70
C ILE A 480 32.37 17.34 -0.01
N ALA A 481 32.13 16.03 0.06
CA ALA A 481 33.11 15.06 0.53
C ALA A 481 33.24 13.86 -0.43
N SER A 482 34.44 13.28 -0.49
CA SER A 482 34.67 11.97 -1.05
C SER A 482 35.15 11.00 0.02
N TRP A 483 34.77 9.74 -0.11
CA TRP A 483 35.20 8.65 0.75
C TRP A 483 36.34 7.88 0.08
N ALA A 484 37.44 7.71 0.80
CA ALA A 484 38.53 6.84 0.39
C ALA A 484 38.11 5.37 0.56
N GLN A 485 38.53 4.54 -0.40
CA GLN A 485 38.43 3.08 -0.30
C GLN A 485 39.80 2.48 0.07
N GLY A 486 39.81 1.58 1.04
CA GLY A 486 41.03 0.86 1.43
C GLY A 486 41.06 0.50 2.91
N PRO A 487 42.06 -0.28 3.34
CA PRO A 487 42.17 -0.76 4.72
C PRO A 487 42.45 0.34 5.75
N ALA A 488 42.95 1.50 5.31
CA ALA A 488 43.23 2.66 6.15
C ALA A 488 42.03 3.61 6.32
N ALA A 489 40.90 3.31 5.67
CA ALA A 489 39.71 4.14 5.72
C ALA A 489 38.64 3.51 6.62
N PHE A 490 37.91 4.35 7.36
CA PHE A 490 36.80 3.93 8.19
C PHE A 490 35.62 3.50 7.29
N PRO A 491 35.13 2.26 7.43
CA PRO A 491 34.05 1.76 6.59
C PRO A 491 32.73 2.47 6.92
N GLY A 492 31.94 2.79 5.89
CA GLY A 492 30.60 3.37 6.05
C GLY A 492 30.55 4.83 6.52
N GLY A 493 31.68 5.52 6.67
CA GLY A 493 31.73 6.96 6.95
C GLY A 493 31.31 7.38 8.37
N GLY A 494 30.79 6.48 9.20
CA GLY A 494 30.41 6.78 10.59
C GLY A 494 29.38 7.90 10.69
N THR A 495 29.58 8.84 11.62
CA THR A 495 28.69 10.01 11.79
C THR A 495 28.66 10.96 10.59
N LEU A 496 29.59 10.86 9.64
CA LEU A 496 29.55 11.63 8.41
C LEU A 496 28.32 11.26 7.56
N ALA A 497 27.92 9.99 7.53
CA ALA A 497 26.75 9.52 6.79
C ALA A 497 25.41 10.09 7.33
N GLU A 498 25.42 10.66 8.54
CA GLU A 498 24.24 11.32 9.13
C GLU A 498 23.91 12.67 8.46
N LEU A 499 24.90 13.30 7.83
CA LEU A 499 24.86 14.74 7.49
C LEU A 499 24.34 15.07 6.08
N GLY A 500 24.08 14.07 5.25
CA GLY A 500 23.59 14.27 3.89
C GLY A 500 23.70 13.01 3.03
N PRO A 501 23.43 13.09 1.72
CA PRO A 501 23.43 11.93 0.86
C PRO A 501 24.83 11.39 0.60
N VAL A 502 24.93 10.07 0.47
CA VAL A 502 26.11 9.35 -0.04
C VAL A 502 25.76 8.70 -1.37
N LEU A 503 26.39 9.20 -2.43
CA LEU A 503 26.22 8.73 -3.80
C LEU A 503 27.34 7.75 -4.14
N ASP A 504 26.99 6.48 -4.34
CA ASP A 504 27.94 5.45 -4.72
C ASP A 504 28.21 5.46 -6.23
N THR A 505 29.39 5.94 -6.62
CA THR A 505 29.80 6.05 -8.03
C THR A 505 29.85 4.70 -8.73
N ASP A 506 30.04 3.60 -8.00
CA ASP A 506 30.12 2.27 -8.58
C ASP A 506 28.74 1.70 -8.95
N THR A 507 27.66 2.28 -8.42
CA THR A 507 26.27 1.92 -8.75
C THR A 507 25.73 2.70 -9.96
N LEU A 508 26.40 3.77 -10.38
CA LEU A 508 25.93 4.63 -11.46
C LEU A 508 26.27 4.02 -12.84
N PRO A 509 25.29 3.93 -13.76
CA PRO A 509 25.55 3.39 -15.09
C PRO A 509 26.50 4.31 -15.86
N MET A 510 27.56 3.71 -16.41
CA MET A 510 28.60 4.41 -17.16
C MET A 510 28.30 4.42 -18.67
N ARG A 511 28.81 5.44 -19.36
CA ARG A 511 28.83 5.51 -20.83
C ARG A 511 29.80 4.47 -21.37
N GLY A 512 29.53 3.99 -22.59
CA GLY A 512 30.46 3.12 -23.30
C GLY A 512 31.83 3.78 -23.50
N MET A 513 32.90 2.97 -23.49
CA MET A 513 34.29 3.43 -23.51
C MET A 513 34.65 4.34 -24.71
N SER A 514 33.89 4.27 -25.81
CA SER A 514 34.09 5.07 -27.02
C SER A 514 33.23 6.33 -27.10
N ALA A 515 32.46 6.66 -26.05
CA ALA A 515 31.60 7.82 -26.04
C ALA A 515 32.41 9.12 -25.90
N LYS A 516 32.10 10.13 -26.72
CA LYS A 516 32.69 11.47 -26.58
C LYS A 516 32.15 12.12 -25.29
N LEU A 517 33.06 12.44 -24.37
CA LEU A 517 32.75 13.11 -23.12
C LEU A 517 32.59 14.62 -23.34
N PRO A 518 31.59 15.28 -22.72
CA PRO A 518 31.48 16.73 -22.72
C PRO A 518 32.63 17.37 -21.92
N GLN A 519 32.88 18.65 -22.14
CA GLN A 519 33.84 19.41 -21.33
C GLN A 519 33.23 19.79 -19.98
N LEU A 520 34.07 19.92 -18.95
CA LEU A 520 33.67 20.44 -17.65
C LEU A 520 33.21 21.89 -17.78
N ARG A 521 32.08 22.21 -17.16
CA ARG A 521 31.49 23.54 -17.06
C ARG A 521 31.68 24.04 -15.63
N TYR A 522 31.98 25.32 -15.49
CA TYR A 522 32.23 25.93 -14.19
C TYR A 522 31.09 26.88 -13.86
N GLY A 523 30.43 26.65 -12.72
CA GLY A 523 29.27 27.43 -12.31
C GLY A 523 29.53 28.25 -11.06
N ARG A 524 28.80 29.37 -10.96
CA ARG A 524 28.79 30.27 -9.81
C ARG A 524 27.36 30.48 -9.35
N LEU A 525 27.12 30.35 -8.05
CA LEU A 525 25.83 30.73 -7.48
C LEU A 525 25.61 32.24 -7.63
N ALA A 526 24.51 32.63 -8.30
CA ALA A 526 24.19 34.05 -8.52
C ALA A 526 23.55 34.71 -7.27
N LYS A 527 22.97 33.91 -6.39
CA LYS A 527 22.36 34.33 -5.12
C LYS A 527 23.37 34.19 -3.97
N GLU A 528 23.07 34.79 -2.83
CA GLU A 528 23.90 34.66 -1.62
C GLU A 528 23.82 33.25 -1.03
N THR A 529 22.64 32.61 -1.08
CA THR A 529 22.39 31.30 -0.46
C THR A 529 21.68 30.34 -1.39
N TRP A 530 22.01 29.04 -1.31
CA TRP A 530 21.34 27.96 -2.05
C TRP A 530 19.84 27.85 -1.75
N MET A 531 19.38 28.27 -0.57
CA MET A 531 17.96 28.33 -0.21
C MET A 531 17.15 29.36 -1.01
N GLN A 532 17.81 30.31 -1.68
CA GLN A 532 17.18 31.41 -2.42
C GLN A 532 17.17 31.19 -3.95
N VAL A 533 17.55 29.99 -4.40
CA VAL A 533 17.57 29.63 -5.82
C VAL A 533 16.13 29.53 -6.35
N ASP A 534 15.89 30.11 -7.52
CA ASP A 534 14.55 30.19 -8.11
C ASP A 534 14.11 28.83 -8.70
N GLY A 535 12.81 28.53 -8.71
CA GLY A 535 12.24 27.35 -9.39
C GLY A 535 11.87 26.15 -8.52
N LEU A 536 11.76 26.32 -7.19
CA LEU A 536 11.08 25.36 -6.31
C LEU A 536 9.57 25.56 -6.38
N GLU A 537 8.82 24.48 -6.58
CA GLU A 537 7.36 24.49 -6.58
C GLU A 537 6.83 24.58 -5.14
N THR A 538 6.21 25.71 -4.79
CA THR A 538 5.61 25.97 -3.46
C THR A 538 4.19 25.38 -3.33
N GLY A 539 4.00 24.14 -3.79
CA GLY A 539 2.76 23.39 -3.56
C GLY A 539 2.63 22.93 -2.12
N ASP A 540 1.38 22.70 -1.67
CA ASP A 540 1.08 22.27 -0.29
C ASP A 540 1.98 21.10 0.14
N PRO A 541 2.57 21.12 1.35
CA PRO A 541 3.42 20.05 1.86
C PRO A 541 2.57 18.80 2.05
N ILE A 542 2.56 17.94 1.03
CA ILE A 542 2.02 16.58 1.09
C ILE A 542 2.68 15.89 2.31
N PRO A 543 1.94 15.09 3.11
CA PRO A 543 2.46 14.36 4.27
C PRO A 543 3.46 13.24 3.92
N ALA A 544 4.24 13.37 2.84
CA ALA A 544 5.17 12.37 2.33
C ALA A 544 6.28 12.01 3.35
N THR A 545 6.62 12.93 4.27
CA THR A 545 7.55 12.64 5.38
C THR A 545 7.00 11.64 6.40
N SER A 546 5.67 11.45 6.48
CA SER A 546 5.05 10.42 7.31
C SER A 546 5.19 9.02 6.69
N GLU A 547 4.95 8.89 5.38
CA GLU A 547 5.10 7.63 4.63
C GLU A 547 6.53 7.08 4.72
N MET A 548 7.54 7.93 4.51
CA MET A 548 8.96 7.57 4.69
C MET A 548 9.24 7.03 6.11
N LYS A 549 8.71 7.71 7.14
CA LYS A 549 8.93 7.31 8.53
C LYS A 549 8.24 6.00 8.88
N GLU A 550 7.06 5.77 8.33
CA GLU A 550 6.31 4.53 8.53
C GLU A 550 7.05 3.34 7.91
N LEU A 551 7.49 3.45 6.65
CA LEU A 551 8.27 2.40 5.96
C LEU A 551 9.56 2.03 6.70
N LEU A 552 10.30 3.03 7.20
CA LEU A 552 11.52 2.79 7.96
C LEU A 552 11.25 2.17 9.33
N ARG A 553 10.14 2.54 9.98
CA ARG A 553 9.74 1.96 11.27
C ARG A 553 9.30 0.50 11.14
N GLU A 554 8.70 0.11 10.02
CA GLU A 554 8.29 -1.29 9.76
C GLU A 554 9.47 -2.27 9.82
N ILE A 555 10.65 -1.85 9.37
CA ILE A 555 11.89 -2.64 9.43
C ILE A 555 12.72 -2.41 10.68
N GLY A 556 12.19 -1.66 11.66
CA GLY A 556 12.88 -1.34 12.90
C GLY A 556 14.05 -0.37 12.72
N PHE A 557 14.08 0.42 11.64
CA PHE A 557 15.08 1.48 11.47
C PHE A 557 14.56 2.81 12.03
N GLU A 558 15.11 3.21 13.16
CA GLU A 558 14.90 4.54 13.73
C GLU A 558 16.20 5.34 13.61
N GLY A 559 16.25 6.27 12.66
CA GLY A 559 17.36 7.21 12.58
C GLY A 559 17.34 8.21 13.74
N GLY A 560 18.51 8.79 14.05
CA GLY A 560 18.61 9.84 15.07
C GLY A 560 17.79 11.09 14.74
N ASN A 561 17.55 11.94 15.74
CA ASN A 561 16.76 13.18 15.56
C ASN A 561 17.34 14.11 14.49
N LEU A 562 18.68 14.21 14.41
CA LEU A 562 19.35 15.01 13.40
C LEU A 562 19.16 14.39 12.01
N TRP A 563 19.49 13.10 11.86
CA TRP A 563 19.24 12.36 10.61
C TRP A 563 17.80 12.51 10.12
N SER A 564 16.81 12.33 11.00
CA SER A 564 15.39 12.42 10.62
C SER A 564 15.03 13.81 10.08
N ARG A 565 15.61 14.88 10.63
CA ARG A 565 15.44 16.24 10.11
C ARG A 565 16.14 16.43 8.77
N VAL A 566 17.38 15.97 8.65
CA VAL A 566 18.18 16.00 7.40
C VAL A 566 17.41 15.28 6.29
N ALA A 567 17.00 14.03 6.50
CA ALA A 567 16.26 13.24 5.52
C ALA A 567 14.90 13.88 5.17
N SER A 568 14.14 14.35 6.17
CA SER A 568 12.84 14.99 5.92
C SER A 568 12.97 16.26 5.08
N ARG A 569 13.97 17.10 5.37
CA ARG A 569 14.21 18.34 4.62
C ARG A 569 14.66 18.05 3.19
N ALA A 570 15.60 17.11 3.02
CA ALA A 570 16.02 16.66 1.69
C ALA A 570 14.83 16.14 0.88
N TYR A 571 13.96 15.35 1.48
CA TYR A 571 12.79 14.80 0.81
C TYR A 571 11.80 15.90 0.39
N SER A 572 11.48 16.82 1.29
CA SER A 572 10.63 17.98 0.95
C SER A 572 11.25 18.81 -0.18
N THR A 573 12.57 19.03 -0.18
CA THR A 573 13.25 19.73 -1.27
C THR A 573 13.19 18.95 -2.58
N LEU A 574 13.45 17.64 -2.58
CA LEU A 574 13.38 16.80 -3.79
C LEU A 574 11.98 16.84 -4.43
N ARG A 575 10.93 16.76 -3.61
CA ARG A 575 9.52 16.81 -4.05
C ARG A 575 9.13 18.17 -4.63
N ALA A 576 9.76 19.26 -4.16
CA ALA A 576 9.55 20.61 -4.65
C ALA A 576 10.39 20.93 -5.91
N MET A 577 11.34 20.08 -6.29
CA MET A 577 12.17 20.28 -7.48
C MET A 577 11.46 19.75 -8.74
N PRO A 578 11.51 20.50 -9.86
CA PRO A 578 10.86 20.09 -11.10
C PRO A 578 11.47 18.81 -11.71
N GLY A 579 10.65 18.07 -12.45
CA GLY A 579 11.06 16.86 -13.19
C GLY A 579 11.21 15.58 -12.35
N GLY A 580 10.83 15.63 -11.07
CA GLY A 580 10.80 14.48 -10.17
C GLY A 580 9.52 13.67 -10.24
N LYS A 581 9.65 12.36 -10.00
CA LYS A 581 8.52 11.47 -9.72
C LYS A 581 8.52 11.13 -8.23
N PRO A 582 7.36 11.11 -7.55
CA PRO A 582 7.27 10.79 -6.12
C PRO A 582 8.03 9.52 -5.74
N GLU A 583 7.93 8.50 -6.57
CA GLU A 583 8.47 7.16 -6.34
C GLU A 583 9.99 7.15 -6.48
N GLY A 584 10.49 7.82 -7.52
CA GLY A 584 11.93 7.98 -7.74
C GLY A 584 12.59 8.85 -6.68
N ASP A 585 11.89 9.86 -6.17
CA ASP A 585 12.39 10.71 -5.08
C ASP A 585 12.46 9.94 -3.75
N LEU A 586 11.45 9.11 -3.45
CA LEU A 586 11.46 8.23 -2.26
C LEU A 586 12.57 7.16 -2.36
N HIS A 587 12.69 6.49 -3.51
CA HIS A 587 13.75 5.51 -3.77
C HIS A 587 15.13 6.14 -3.55
N SER A 588 15.37 7.31 -4.17
CA SER A 588 16.64 8.01 -4.06
C SER A 588 16.97 8.40 -2.62
N LEU A 589 15.96 8.81 -1.85
CA LEU A 589 16.12 9.15 -0.44
C LEU A 589 16.51 7.92 0.40
N LEU A 590 15.82 6.80 0.22
CA LEU A 590 16.11 5.55 0.94
C LEU A 590 17.50 5.01 0.60
N VAL A 591 17.91 5.07 -0.67
CA VAL A 591 19.22 4.59 -1.13
C VAL A 591 20.35 5.54 -0.73
N SER A 592 20.16 6.85 -0.84
CA SER A 592 21.26 7.82 -0.68
C SER A 592 21.36 8.44 0.72
N TRP A 593 20.28 8.48 1.51
CA TRP A 593 20.31 8.99 2.91
C TRP A 593 20.12 7.89 3.96
N ALA A 594 19.15 6.98 3.78
CA ALA A 594 18.83 5.99 4.80
C ALA A 594 19.81 4.81 4.81
N THR A 595 20.11 4.24 3.65
CA THR A 595 21.01 3.08 3.52
C THR A 595 22.42 3.37 4.07
N PRO A 596 23.08 4.49 3.73
CA PRO A 596 24.43 4.76 4.23
C PRO A 596 24.44 4.95 5.75
N TRP A 597 23.43 5.62 6.30
CA TRP A 597 23.30 5.78 7.75
C TRP A 597 23.02 4.46 8.47
N ALA A 598 22.18 3.60 7.90
CA ALA A 598 21.95 2.25 8.41
C ALA A 598 23.23 1.40 8.38
N ARG A 599 24.04 1.48 7.32
CA ARG A 599 25.35 0.80 7.27
C ARG A 599 26.28 1.31 8.37
N ALA A 600 26.35 2.62 8.58
CA ALA A 600 27.21 3.23 9.59
C ALA A 600 26.81 2.85 11.03
N THR A 601 25.51 2.63 11.28
CA THR A 601 24.96 2.32 12.61
C THR A 601 24.75 0.82 12.86
N GLY A 602 25.09 -0.05 11.91
CA GLY A 602 24.81 -1.49 12.01
C GLY A 602 23.33 -1.85 11.89
N GLY A 603 22.51 -0.97 11.31
CA GLY A 603 21.09 -1.17 11.05
C GLY A 603 20.79 -1.99 9.78
N PRO A 604 19.50 -2.12 9.42
CA PRO A 604 19.02 -3.03 8.36
C PRO A 604 19.23 -2.46 6.94
N ALA A 605 20.47 -2.18 6.55
CA ALA A 605 20.79 -1.53 5.28
C ALA A 605 20.32 -2.32 4.03
N GLU A 606 20.44 -3.65 4.04
CA GLU A 606 19.98 -4.50 2.93
C GLU A 606 18.47 -4.49 2.77
N GLU A 607 17.75 -4.46 3.90
CA GLU A 607 16.28 -4.45 3.91
C GLU A 607 15.72 -3.10 3.44
N ILE A 608 16.40 -1.99 3.77
CA ILE A 608 16.08 -0.64 3.24
C ILE A 608 16.18 -0.63 1.72
N VAL A 609 17.24 -1.20 1.14
CA VAL A 609 17.42 -1.27 -0.33
C VAL A 609 16.32 -2.13 -0.96
N ARG A 610 15.99 -3.28 -0.37
CA ARG A 610 14.90 -4.14 -0.86
C ARG A 610 13.56 -3.43 -0.88
N ILE A 611 13.23 -2.66 0.18
CA ILE A 611 12.00 -1.88 0.22
C ILE A 611 12.04 -0.77 -0.82
N ALA A 612 13.14 -0.04 -0.94
CA ALA A 612 13.28 0.99 -1.96
C ALA A 612 12.99 0.44 -3.35
N ASP A 613 13.62 -0.69 -3.71
CA ASP A 613 13.42 -1.33 -5.01
C ASP A 613 12.00 -1.87 -5.22
N ARG A 614 11.37 -2.41 -4.16
CA ARG A 614 9.97 -2.85 -4.19
C ARG A 614 9.01 -1.69 -4.45
N GLU A 615 9.12 -0.60 -3.69
CA GLU A 615 8.23 0.57 -3.85
C GLU A 615 8.38 1.20 -5.25
N LEU A 616 9.59 1.21 -5.80
CA LEU A 616 9.83 1.66 -7.17
C LEU A 616 9.17 0.72 -8.19
N ALA A 617 9.19 -0.60 -7.96
CA ALA A 617 8.61 -1.60 -8.85
C ALA A 617 7.07 -1.61 -8.80
N ASP A 618 6.47 -1.64 -7.61
CA ASP A 618 5.02 -1.77 -7.41
C ASP A 618 4.27 -0.57 -8.02
N GLN A 619 4.79 0.64 -7.84
CA GLN A 619 4.14 1.85 -8.37
C GLN A 619 4.45 2.09 -9.86
N SER A 620 5.54 1.53 -10.38
CA SER A 620 5.79 1.52 -11.83
C SER A 620 4.79 0.63 -12.58
N ALA A 621 4.35 -0.48 -11.97
CA ALA A 621 3.33 -1.37 -12.54
C ALA A 621 1.94 -0.71 -12.55
N ASP A 622 1.56 0.01 -11.50
CA ASP A 622 0.29 0.75 -11.42
C ASP A 622 0.20 1.91 -12.42
N SER A 623 1.34 2.50 -12.82
CA SER A 623 1.38 3.57 -13.84
C SER A 623 1.23 3.10 -15.30
N THR A 624 1.22 1.78 -15.53
CA THR A 624 1.10 1.16 -16.87
C THR A 624 -0.27 0.52 -17.15
N VAL A 625 -1.25 0.69 -16.27
CA VAL A 625 -2.62 0.15 -16.42
C VAL A 625 -3.60 1.21 -16.89
#